data_AF-A0A3L7WEA4-F1
#
_entry.id   AF-A0A3L7WEA4-F1
#
_cell.length_a   1.000
_cell.length_b   1.000
_cell.length_c   1.000
_cell.angle_alpha   90.00
_cell.angle_beta   90.00
_cell.angle_gamma   90.00
#
_symmetry.space_group_name_H-M   'P 1'
#
loop_
_entity.id
_entity.type
_entity.pdbx_description
1 polymer ?
#
loop_
_entity_poly.entity_id
_entity_poly.type
_entity_poly.pdbx_seq_one_letter_code
_entity_poly.pdbx_strand_id
1 'polypeptide(L)'
;MRPRPGEEERVRDLIDRLVGFFSSQPGYLTGYRLEPVEPDGYMGRIGVWDTAEQADKAAQEDFDLALRSQMNMSVAEHLEYSFHGTAPNA
;
A
#
# COMPACT_ATOMS: atom_id res chain seq x y z
N MET A 1 6.88 -0.67 5.30
CA MET A 1 8.16 -0.28 4.65
C MET A 1 8.87 0.76 5.50
N ARG A 2 10.20 0.77 5.51
CA ARG A 2 11.02 1.75 6.25
C ARG A 2 11.66 2.73 5.26
N PRO A 3 11.28 4.02 5.25
CA PRO A 3 11.93 5.03 4.42
C PRO A 3 13.43 5.15 4.72
N ARG A 4 14.22 5.55 3.73
CA ARG A 4 15.58 6.04 3.98
C ARG A 4 15.51 7.41 4.67
N PRO A 5 16.54 7.82 5.44
CA PRO A 5 16.55 9.13 6.08
C PRO A 5 16.37 10.26 5.07
N GLY A 6 15.39 11.12 5.29
CA GLY A 6 15.06 12.26 4.41
C GLY A 6 14.08 11.94 3.28
N GLU A 7 13.68 10.67 3.11
CA GLU A 7 12.73 10.22 2.08
C GLU A 7 11.30 10.06 2.61
N GLU A 8 11.04 10.40 3.87
CA GLU A 8 9.78 10.13 4.57
C GLU A 8 8.57 10.78 3.87
N GLU A 9 8.68 12.06 3.52
CA GLU A 9 7.62 12.80 2.82
C GLU A 9 7.36 12.21 1.42
N ARG A 10 8.43 11.87 0.70
CA ARG A 10 8.32 11.24 -0.61
C ARG A 10 7.63 9.88 -0.55
N VAL A 11 7.97 9.06 0.46
CA VAL A 11 7.32 7.76 0.67
C VAL A 11 5.83 7.96 1.00
N ARG A 12 5.48 8.95 1.82
CA ARG A 12 4.07 9.30 2.11
C ARG A 12 3.31 9.68 0.84
N ASP A 13 3.88 10.53 0.01
CA ASP A 13 3.26 10.94 -1.27
C ASP A 13 3.06 9.76 -2.21
N LEU A 14 4.05 8.88 -2.31
CA LEU A 14 3.95 7.67 -3.13
C LEU A 14 2.87 6.71 -2.59
N ILE A 15 2.75 6.57 -1.27
CA ILE A 15 1.68 5.77 -0.65
C ILE A 15 0.31 6.40 -0.94
N ASP A 16 0.15 7.71 -0.78
CA ASP A 16 -1.11 8.41 -1.02
C ASP A 16 -1.55 8.27 -2.47
N ARG A 17 -0.61 8.36 -3.42
CA ARG A 17 -0.88 8.14 -4.84
C ARG A 17 -1.29 6.70 -5.13
N LEU A 18 -0.67 5.72 -4.47
CA LEU A 18 -1.06 4.31 -4.58
C LEU A 18 -2.48 4.10 -4.04
N VAL A 19 -2.78 4.58 -2.84
CA VAL A 19 -4.11 4.46 -2.22
C VAL A 19 -5.16 5.16 -3.08
N GLY A 20 -4.87 6.37 -3.58
CA GLY A 20 -5.74 7.11 -4.49
C GLY A 20 -6.00 6.36 -5.79
N PHE A 21 -4.97 5.75 -6.38
CA PHE A 21 -5.12 4.90 -7.56
C PHE A 21 -6.00 3.68 -7.30
N PHE A 22 -5.82 2.99 -6.17
CA PHE A 22 -6.65 1.83 -5.84
C PHE A 22 -8.11 2.21 -5.60
N SER A 23 -8.38 3.40 -5.08
CA SER A 23 -9.75 3.88 -4.88
C SER A 23 -10.58 3.96 -6.14
N SER A 24 -9.96 4.04 -7.32
CA SER A 24 -10.65 4.01 -8.62
C SER A 24 -10.73 2.63 -9.26
N GLN A 25 -10.21 1.58 -8.63
CA GLN A 25 -10.15 0.24 -9.21
C GLN A 25 -11.42 -0.58 -8.91
N PRO A 26 -11.84 -1.46 -9.85
CA PRO A 26 -12.96 -2.38 -9.61
C PRO A 26 -12.71 -3.28 -8.39
N GLY A 27 -13.70 -3.37 -7.49
CA GLY A 27 -13.64 -4.24 -6.31
C GLY A 27 -12.86 -3.68 -5.13
N TYR A 28 -12.33 -2.46 -5.22
CA TYR A 28 -11.74 -1.77 -4.07
C TYR A 28 -12.84 -1.34 -3.10
N LEU A 29 -12.70 -1.73 -1.82
CA LEU A 29 -13.66 -1.39 -0.77
C LEU A 29 -13.19 -0.18 0.03
N THR A 30 -11.94 -0.19 0.49
CA THR A 30 -11.33 0.91 1.24
C THR A 30 -9.83 0.69 1.39
N GLY A 31 -9.11 1.70 1.88
CA GLY A 31 -7.73 1.53 2.31
C GLY A 31 -7.22 2.76 3.04
N TYR A 32 -6.04 2.59 3.62
CA TYR A 32 -5.45 3.58 4.53
C TYR A 32 -3.94 3.63 4.31
N ARG A 33 -3.38 4.84 4.39
CA ARG A 33 -1.97 5.00 4.76
C ARG A 33 -1.84 4.69 6.25
N LEU A 34 -0.84 3.90 6.59
CA LEU A 34 -0.50 3.53 7.96
C LEU A 34 0.73 4.34 8.38
N GLU A 35 0.60 5.01 9.52
CA GLU A 35 1.68 5.73 10.17
C GLU A 35 2.12 4.97 11.42
N PRO A 36 3.42 5.01 11.75
CA PRO A 36 3.90 4.36 12.95
C PRO A 36 3.42 5.14 14.19
N VAL A 37 2.94 4.41 15.20
CA VAL A 37 2.63 4.98 16.52
C VAL A 37 3.90 5.06 17.38
N GLU A 38 4.81 4.11 17.21
CA GLU A 38 6.11 4.05 17.87
C GLU A 38 7.23 4.44 16.91
N PRO A 39 8.42 4.87 17.37
CA PRO A 39 9.49 5.36 16.50
C PRO A 39 10.25 4.24 15.74
N ASP A 40 9.59 3.13 15.41
CA ASP A 40 10.18 2.00 14.67
C ASP A 40 10.46 2.33 13.18
N GLY A 41 9.87 3.45 12.72
CA GLY A 41 10.09 4.05 11.41
C GLY A 41 9.34 3.37 10.27
N TYR A 42 8.38 2.48 10.56
CA TYR A 42 7.61 1.82 9.51
C TYR A 42 6.41 2.66 9.08
N MET A 43 6.35 2.95 7.78
CA MET A 43 5.16 3.47 7.11
C MET A 43 4.53 2.35 6.30
N GLY A 44 3.23 2.42 6.03
CA GLY A 44 2.56 1.34 5.31
C GLY A 44 1.32 1.78 4.58
N ARG A 45 0.72 0.83 3.88
CA ARG A 45 -0.62 0.95 3.34
C ARG A 45 -1.36 -0.36 3.54
N ILE A 46 -2.67 -0.25 3.71
CA ILE A 46 -3.57 -1.41 3.63
C ILE A 46 -4.65 -1.11 2.60
N GLY A 47 -4.98 -2.09 1.78
CA GLY A 47 -6.09 -2.05 0.84
C GLY A 47 -7.02 -3.23 1.13
N VAL A 48 -8.31 -2.96 1.18
CA VAL A 48 -9.37 -3.94 1.37
C VAL A 48 -10.12 -4.07 0.06
N TRP A 49 -10.27 -5.30 -0.39
CA TRP A 49 -10.84 -5.64 -1.68
C TRP A 49 -11.94 -6.68 -1.51
N ASP A 50 -12.90 -6.66 -2.43
CA ASP A 50 -13.99 -7.64 -2.47
C ASP A 50 -13.46 -9.05 -2.77
N THR A 51 -12.49 -9.16 -3.69
CA THR A 51 -11.81 -10.42 -4.02
C THR A 51 -10.30 -10.25 -4.17
N ALA A 52 -9.55 -11.33 -3.89
CA ALA A 52 -8.10 -11.37 -4.11
C ALA A 52 -7.73 -11.16 -5.58
N GLU A 53 -8.52 -11.70 -6.53
CA GLU A 53 -8.28 -11.54 -7.97
C GLU A 53 -8.31 -10.07 -8.40
N GLN A 54 -9.23 -9.27 -7.85
CA GLN A 54 -9.30 -7.83 -8.15
C GLN A 54 -8.11 -7.07 -7.56
N ALA A 55 -7.68 -7.43 -6.35
CA ALA A 55 -6.47 -6.87 -5.75
C ALA A 55 -5.23 -7.16 -6.60
N ASP A 56 -5.09 -8.41 -7.07
CA ASP A 56 -3.97 -8.84 -7.90
C ASP A 56 -3.96 -8.14 -9.26
N LYS A 57 -5.13 -7.96 -9.90
CA LYS A 57 -5.23 -7.22 -11.17
C LYS A 57 -4.79 -5.77 -10.99
N ALA A 58 -5.29 -5.09 -9.97
CA ALA A 58 -4.91 -3.70 -9.70
C ALA A 58 -3.41 -3.55 -9.39
N ALA A 59 -2.79 -4.55 -8.77
CA ALA A 59 -1.35 -4.58 -8.49
C ALA A 59 -0.46 -4.88 -9.71
N GLN A 60 -1.06 -5.27 -10.85
CA GLN A 60 -0.36 -5.53 -12.10
C GLN A 60 -0.47 -4.38 -13.11
N GLU A 61 -1.27 -3.35 -12.79
CA GLU A 61 -1.41 -2.15 -13.61
C GLU A 61 -0.09 -1.36 -13.67
N ASP A 62 0.22 -0.81 -14.85
CA ASP A 62 1.47 -0.08 -15.11
C ASP A 62 1.70 1.05 -14.10
N PHE A 63 0.62 1.69 -13.64
CA PHE A 63 0.69 2.76 -12.65
C PHE A 63 1.16 2.28 -11.28
N ASP A 64 0.66 1.13 -10.78
CA ASP A 64 1.13 0.53 -9.52
C ASP A 64 2.60 0.13 -9.63
N LEU A 65 2.97 -0.55 -10.72
CA LEU A 65 4.35 -0.98 -10.97
C LEU A 65 5.32 0.21 -11.01
N ALA A 66 4.93 1.30 -11.66
CA ALA A 66 5.73 2.53 -11.72
C ALA A 66 5.90 3.20 -10.35
N LEU A 67 4.86 3.23 -9.52
CA LEU A 67 4.94 3.79 -8.17
C LEU A 67 5.72 2.90 -7.22
N ARG A 68 5.54 1.57 -7.29
CA ARG A 68 6.34 0.61 -6.53
C ARG A 68 7.82 0.67 -6.89
N SER A 69 8.15 0.83 -8.16
CA SER A 69 9.54 1.03 -8.61
C SER A 69 10.15 2.29 -7.97
N GLN A 70 9.42 3.41 -7.99
CA GLN A 70 9.86 4.64 -7.31
C GLN A 70 10.00 4.45 -5.79
N MET A 71 9.07 3.71 -5.17
CA MET A 71 9.10 3.43 -3.74
C MET A 71 10.33 2.63 -3.34
N ASN A 72 10.69 1.60 -4.10
CA ASN A 72 11.83 0.73 -3.83
C ASN A 72 13.16 1.49 -3.80
N MET A 73 13.26 2.64 -4.48
CA MET A 73 14.45 3.50 -4.42
C MET A 73 14.53 4.31 -3.12
N SER A 74 13.39 4.66 -2.54
CA SER A 74 13.24 5.54 -1.37
C SER A 74 13.17 4.78 -0.04
N VAL A 75 13.00 3.45 -0.06
CA VAL A 75 12.92 2.62 1.16
C VAL A 75 14.19 1.78 1.38
N ALA A 76 14.53 1.57 2.64
CA ALA A 76 15.59 0.65 3.05
C ALA A 76 15.07 -0.79 3.22
N GLU A 77 13.78 -0.93 3.55
CA GLU A 77 13.14 -2.21 3.81
C GLU A 77 11.67 -2.17 3.37
N HIS A 78 11.22 -3.24 2.71
CA HIS A 78 9.85 -3.38 2.22
C HIS A 78 9.33 -4.79 2.51
N LEU A 79 8.20 -4.86 3.22
CA LEU A 79 7.47 -6.08 3.53
C LEU A 79 6.05 -5.93 3.00
N GLU A 80 5.54 -6.99 2.36
CA GLU A 80 4.18 -7.06 1.84
C GLU A 80 3.49 -8.32 2.36
N TYR A 81 2.22 -8.18 2.76
CA TYR A 81 1.40 -9.26 3.30
C TYR A 81 -0.01 -9.19 2.75
N SER A 82 -0.64 -10.35 2.57
CA SER A 82 -2.03 -10.50 2.14
C SER A 82 -2.78 -11.42 3.10
N PHE A 83 -4.04 -11.07 3.40
CA PHE A 83 -4.88 -11.80 4.34
C PHE A 83 -6.30 -11.93 3.78
N HIS A 84 -6.96 -13.05 4.08
CA HIS A 84 -8.40 -13.17 3.89
C HIS A 84 -9.12 -12.74 5.17
N GLY A 85 -10.03 -11.78 5.06
CA GLY A 85 -10.87 -11.36 6.17
C GLY A 85 -12.11 -12.24 6.26
N THR A 86 -12.34 -12.84 7.43
CA THR A 86 -13.62 -13.47 7.75
C THR A 86 -14.36 -12.57 8.73
N ALA A 87 -15.60 -12.18 8.40
CA ALA A 87 -16.40 -11.40 9.33
C ALA A 87 -16.69 -12.25 10.58
N PRO A 88 -16.65 -11.68 11.80
CA PRO A 88 -16.83 -12.44 13.04
C PRO A 88 -18.19 -13.15 13.18
N ASN A 89 -19.17 -12.81 12.33
CA ASN A 89 -20.51 -13.42 12.33
C ASN A 89 -20.91 -14.00 10.94
N ALA A 90 -19.94 -14.33 10.09
CA ALA A 90 -20.18 -14.98 8.79
C ALA A 90 -20.40 -16.50 8.92
#